data_AF-A0A8T4DR82-F1
#
_entry.id   AF-A0A8T4DR82-F1
#
_cell.length_a   1.000
_cell.length_b   1.000
_cell.length_c   1.000
_cell.angle_alpha   90.00
_cell.angle_beta   90.00
_cell.angle_gamma   90.00
#
_symmetry.space_group_name_H-M   'P 1'
#
loop_
_entity.id
_entity.type
_entity.pdbx_description
1 polymer ?
#
loop_
_entity_poly.entity_id
_entity_poly.type
_entity_poly.pdbx_seq_one_letter_code
_entity_poly.pdbx_strand_id
1 'polypeptide(L)'
;MAHTKIKVGHYYTLTGNNQQTIACAVLYGFERGKNKDVYTLRMYTKTKDFEFPIEESTFDRWVDENRIKEITAEEAMFYAM
;
A
#
# COMPACT_ATOMS: atom_id res chain seq x y z
N MET A 1 1.30 15.74 -14.28
CA MET A 1 2.30 14.81 -13.71
C MET A 1 1.87 13.42 -14.12
N ALA A 2 2.79 12.53 -14.49
CA ALA A 2 2.42 11.18 -14.91
C ALA A 2 1.90 10.42 -13.68
N HIS A 3 0.61 10.08 -13.68
CA HIS A 3 -0.01 9.26 -12.64
C HIS A 3 0.74 7.92 -12.56
N THR A 4 1.34 7.63 -11.41
CA THR A 4 2.00 6.34 -11.20
C THR A 4 0.91 5.33 -10.92
N LYS A 5 0.46 4.63 -11.97
CA LYS A 5 -0.59 3.62 -11.87
C LYS A 5 -0.28 2.62 -10.75
N ILE A 6 -1.23 2.47 -9.83
CA ILE A 6 -1.17 1.45 -8.77
C ILE A 6 -0.92 0.07 -9.41
N LYS A 7 0.08 -0.66 -8.92
CA LYS A 7 0.40 -2.01 -9.41
C LYS A 7 -0.06 -3.06 -8.39
N VAL A 8 -1.11 -3.79 -8.73
CA VAL A 8 -1.60 -4.92 -7.91
C VAL A 8 -0.55 -6.03 -7.86
N GLY A 9 -0.34 -6.60 -6.69
CA GLY A 9 0.65 -7.65 -6.44
C GLY A 9 2.07 -7.15 -6.19
N HIS A 10 2.27 -5.82 -6.16
CA HIS A 10 3.56 -5.21 -5.84
C HIS A 10 3.64 -4.79 -4.37
N TYR A 11 4.87 -4.64 -3.89
CA TYR A 11 5.21 -4.28 -2.52
C TYR A 11 5.69 -2.84 -2.45
N TYR A 12 5.37 -2.17 -1.36
CA TYR A 12 5.71 -0.78 -1.13
C TYR A 12 6.12 -0.57 0.32
N THR A 13 6.99 0.40 0.56
CA THR A 13 7.13 1.03 1.89
C THR A 13 6.24 2.25 1.97
N LEU A 14 5.58 2.45 3.10
CA LEU A 14 4.78 3.63 3.42
C LEU A 14 5.33 4.30 4.68
N THR A 15 5.72 5.56 4.59
CA THR A 15 6.18 6.37 5.72
C THR A 15 5.05 7.25 6.27
N GLY A 16 4.69 7.01 7.53
CA GLY A 16 3.71 7.78 8.28
C GLY A 16 4.24 9.14 8.75
N ASN A 17 3.34 10.01 9.23
CA ASN A 17 3.71 11.34 9.75
C ASN A 17 4.61 11.27 10.99
N ASN A 18 4.57 10.16 11.73
CA ASN A 18 5.46 9.88 12.85
C ASN A 18 6.83 9.33 12.40
N GLN A 19 7.16 9.41 11.11
CA GLN A 19 8.36 8.85 10.46
C GLN A 19 8.49 7.33 10.55
N GLN A 20 7.48 6.62 11.06
CA GLN A 20 7.48 5.17 11.04
C GLN A 20 7.25 4.68 9.61
N THR A 21 8.10 3.76 9.17
CA THR A 21 8.01 3.14 7.84
C THR A 21 7.58 1.69 7.98
N ILE A 22 6.59 1.30 7.19
CA ILE A 22 6.02 -0.05 7.18
C ILE A 22 5.98 -0.58 5.75
N ALA A 23 6.08 -1.90 5.58
CA ALA A 23 5.85 -2.53 4.30
C ALA A 23 4.36 -2.87 4.11
N CYS A 24 3.87 -2.69 2.88
CA CYS A 24 2.54 -3.09 2.47
C CYS A 24 2.54 -3.69 1.07
N ALA A 25 1.54 -4.52 0.79
CA ALA A 25 1.25 -5.04 -0.54
C ALA A 25 -0.04 -4.41 -1.06
N VAL A 26 -0.09 -4.11 -2.36
CA VAL A 26 -1.32 -3.70 -3.03
C VAL A 26 -2.06 -4.95 -3.51
N LEU A 27 -3.31 -5.10 -3.09
CA LEU A 27 -4.21 -6.16 -3.52
C LEU A 27 -5.43 -5.57 -4.23
N TYR A 28 -6.16 -6.44 -4.92
CA TYR A 28 -7.48 -6.12 -5.49
C TYR A 28 -8.57 -6.58 -4.51
N GLY A 29 -9.46 -5.67 -4.15
CA GLY A 29 -10.60 -5.92 -3.28
C GLY A 29 -11.92 -5.59 -3.96
N PHE A 30 -13.01 -6.14 -3.42
CA PHE A 30 -14.38 -5.83 -3.87
C PHE A 30 -15.21 -5.31 -2.70
N GLU A 31 -15.67 -4.07 -2.78
CA GLU A 31 -16.46 -3.44 -1.70
C GLU A 31 -17.94 -3.79 -1.86
N ARG A 32 -18.39 -4.83 -1.14
CA ARG A 32 -19.81 -5.23 -1.07
C ARG A 32 -20.63 -4.10 -0.41
N GLY A 33 -21.62 -3.58 -1.13
CA GLY A 33 -22.45 -2.44 -0.71
C GLY A 33 -22.34 -1.23 -1.64
N LYS A 34 -21.15 -1.01 -2.23
CA LYS A 34 -20.96 -0.03 -3.32
C LYS A 34 -20.84 -0.70 -4.69
N ASN A 35 -20.70 -2.04 -4.72
CA ASN A 35 -20.57 -2.86 -5.94
C ASN A 35 -19.49 -2.31 -6.88
N LYS A 36 -18.33 -1.98 -6.31
CA LYS A 36 -17.20 -1.45 -7.04
C LYS A 36 -15.93 -2.18 -6.64
N ASP A 37 -15.04 -2.29 -7.61
CA ASP A 37 -13.67 -2.72 -7.40
C ASP A 37 -12.87 -1.63 -6.70
N VAL A 38 -12.01 -2.05 -5.76
CA VAL A 38 -11.15 -1.15 -4.99
C VAL A 38 -9.74 -1.74 -4.90
N TYR A 39 -8.74 -0.87 -4.80
CA TYR A 39 -7.43 -1.31 -4.36
C TYR A 39 -7.43 -1.42 -2.84
N THR A 40 -6.73 -2.40 -2.30
CA THR A 40 -6.52 -2.53 -0.85
C THR A 40 -5.03 -2.57 -0.54
N LEU A 41 -4.64 -1.92 0.55
CA LEU A 41 -3.29 -2.07 1.10
C LEU A 41 -3.34 -3.08 2.24
N ARG A 42 -2.56 -4.15 2.10
CA ARG A 42 -2.32 -5.12 3.15
C ARG A 42 -1.01 -4.82 3.83
N MET A 43 -1.06 -4.52 5.12
CA MET A 43 0.10 -4.28 5.97
C MET A 43 0.41 -5.54 6.76
N TYR A 44 1.68 -5.93 6.77
CA TYR A 44 2.18 -7.03 7.58
C TYR A 44 2.87 -6.46 8.81
N THR A 45 2.43 -6.85 9.99
CA THR A 45 3.13 -6.55 11.25
C THR A 45 3.52 -7.85 11.93
N LYS A 46 4.48 -7.82 12.86
CA LYS A 46 4.93 -9.03 13.58
C LYS A 46 3.81 -9.80 14.27
N THR A 47 2.71 -9.13 14.63
CA THR A 47 1.64 -9.72 15.44
C THR A 47 0.30 -9.82 14.72
N LYS A 48 0.08 -9.04 13.64
CA LYS A 48 -1.19 -8.95 12.93
C LYS A 48 -1.02 -8.50 11.49
N ASP A 49 -1.96 -8.89 10.66
CA ASP A 49 -2.17 -8.30 9.35
C ASP A 49 -3.37 -7.35 9.39
N PHE A 50 -3.27 -6.23 8.69
CA PHE A 50 -4.37 -5.29 8.52
C PHE A 50 -4.53 -4.93 7.05
N GLU A 51 -5.77 -4.90 6.59
CA GLU A 51 -6.11 -4.53 5.22
C GLU A 51 -7.14 -3.40 5.23
N PHE A 52 -6.93 -2.41 4.37
CA PHE A 52 -7.89 -1.33 4.18
C PHE A 52 -7.96 -0.90 2.71
N PRO A 53 -9.16 -0.50 2.24
CA PRO A 53 -9.30 0.04 0.90
C PRO A 53 -8.55 1.36 0.77
N ILE A 54 -8.00 1.60 -0.42
CA ILE A 54 -7.33 2.84 -0.78
C ILE A 54 -7.88 3.37 -2.11
N GLU A 55 -8.07 4.69 -2.16
CA GLU A 55 -8.40 5.39 -3.40
C GLU A 55 -7.12 5.68 -4.21
N GLU A 56 -7.23 5.61 -5.53
CA GLU A 56 -6.11 5.91 -6.44
C GLU A 56 -5.54 7.32 -6.21
N SER A 57 -6.40 8.31 -5.98
CA SER A 57 -6.03 9.68 -5.62
C SER A 57 -5.18 9.77 -4.35
N THR A 58 -5.45 8.93 -3.36
CA THR A 58 -4.69 8.91 -2.09
C THR A 58 -3.31 8.33 -2.30
N PHE A 59 -3.21 7.26 -3.10
CA PHE A 59 -1.94 6.64 -3.45
C PHE A 59 -1.07 7.58 -4.28
N ASP A 60 -1.64 8.20 -5.33
CA ASP A 60 -0.94 9.18 -6.17
C ASP A 60 -0.36 10.33 -5.34
N ARG A 61 -1.16 10.88 -4.42
CA ARG A 61 -0.69 11.91 -3.49
C ARG A 61 0.49 11.42 -2.65
N TRP A 62 0.46 10.19 -2.14
CA TRP A 62 1.58 9.64 -1.37
C TRP A 62 2.84 9.41 -2.21
N VAL A 63 2.69 9.11 -3.51
CA VAL A 63 3.82 9.04 -4.45
C VAL A 63 4.42 10.43 -4.62
N ASP A 64 3.59 11.45 -4.87
CA ASP A 64 4.03 12.84 -5.03
C ASP A 64 4.68 13.41 -3.76
N GLU A 65 4.17 13.03 -2.58
CA GLU A 65 4.74 13.37 -1.27
C GLU A 65 6.00 12.54 -0.93
N ASN A 66 6.42 11.61 -1.81
CA ASN A 66 7.53 10.69 -1.61
C ASN A 66 7.40 9.82 -0.35
N ARG A 67 6.15 9.57 0.08
CA ARG A 67 5.80 8.78 1.26
C ARG A 67 5.59 7.31 0.98
N ILE A 68 5.33 6.96 -0.27
CA ILE A 68 5.22 5.57 -0.71
C ILE A 68 6.25 5.26 -1.78
N LYS A 69 6.96 4.14 -1.64
CA LYS A 69 8.00 3.71 -2.59
C LYS A 69 7.90 2.24 -2.87
N GLU A 70 7.94 1.86 -4.14
CA GLU A 70 7.97 0.46 -4.55
C GLU A 70 9.24 -0.21 -4.05
N ILE A 71 9.10 -1.44 -3.54
CA ILE A 71 10.18 -2.29 -3.07
C ILE A 71 10.00 -3.71 -3.62
N THR A 72 11.05 -4.50 -3.52
CA THR A 72 11.03 -5.93 -3.85
C THR A 72 10.35 -6.75 -2.74
N ALA A 73 9.95 -7.98 -3.09
CA ALA A 73 9.43 -8.94 -2.10
C ALA A 73 10.47 -9.28 -1.01
N GLU A 74 11.75 -9.36 -1.38
CA GLU A 74 12.85 -9.63 -0.45
C GLU A 74 13.01 -8.48 0.55
N GLU A 75 12.97 -7.22 0.07
CA GLU A 75 12.97 -6.04 0.95
C GLU A 75 11.75 -6.04 1.90
N ALA A 76 10.58 -6.40 1.40
CA ALA A 76 9.35 -6.44 2.20
C ALA A 76 9.44 -7.44 3.36
N MET A 77 10.13 -8.58 3.16
CA MET A 77 10.34 -9.57 4.21
C MET A 77 11.07 -9.00 5.43
N PHE A 78 12.05 -8.11 5.25
CA PHE A 78 12.78 -7.51 6.37
C PHE A 78 11.92 -6.62 7.27
N TYR A 79 10.83 -6.06 6.74
CA TYR A 79 9.87 -5.27 7.52
C TYR A 79 8.85 -6.14 8.28
N ALA A 80 8.61 -7.36 7.80
CA ALA A 80 7.69 -8.30 8.43
C ALA A 80 8.33 -9.09 9.60
N MET A 81 9.67 -9.19 9.63
CA MET A 81 10.46 -9.90 10.67
C MET A 81 10.70 -9.09 11.93
#